data_AF-A0A965GSQ5-F1
#
_entry.id   AF-A0A965GSQ5-F1
#
_cell.length_a   1.000
_cell.length_b   1.000
_cell.length_c   1.000
_cell.angle_alpha   90.00
_cell.angle_beta   90.00
_cell.angle_gamma   90.00
#
_symmetry.space_group_name_H-M   'P 1'
#
loop_
_entity.id
_entity.type
_entity.pdbx_description
1 polymer ?
#
loop_
_entity_poly.entity_id
_entity_poly.type
_entity_poly.pdbx_seq_one_letter_code
_entity_poly.pdbx_strand_id
1 'polypeptide(L)'
;IGSALGIAVLGTVLFTQVQSALTAKLAGLGFTGASADSFTDQVVESAGGVIPVFENTTQIPAEYVQAAKDAFTEGAQWAAVSAALFLAIGFVATFRLSKHQHGEEVSK
;
A
#
# COMPACT_ATOMS: atom_id res chain seq x y z
N ILE A 1 12.00 -5.39 15.76
CA ILE A 1 11.05 -4.27 15.96
C ILE A 1 10.91 -3.42 14.69
N GLY A 2 12.02 -2.97 14.07
CA GLY A 2 11.95 -2.13 12.86
C GLY A 2 11.29 -2.78 11.63
N SER A 3 11.57 -4.06 11.34
CA SER A 3 10.99 -4.75 10.16
C SER A 3 9.48 -5.01 10.27
N ALA A 4 9.02 -5.48 11.44
CA ALA A 4 7.59 -5.72 11.69
C ALA A 4 6.78 -4.42 11.63
N LEU A 5 7.29 -3.33 12.23
CA LEU A 5 6.67 -2.01 12.14
C LEU A 5 6.62 -1.50 10.70
N GLY A 6 7.70 -1.68 9.93
CA GLY A 6 7.76 -1.29 8.52
C GLY A 6 6.70 -2.00 7.67
N ILE A 7 6.58 -3.33 7.80
CA ILE A 7 5.58 -4.11 7.08
C ILE A 7 4.15 -3.67 7.46
N ALA A 8 3.89 -3.47 8.75
CA ALA A 8 2.58 -3.03 9.22
C ALA A 8 2.19 -1.65 8.65
N VAL A 9 3.09 -0.67 8.72
CA VAL A 9 2.84 0.68 8.20
C VAL A 9 2.63 0.65 6.69
N LEU A 10 3.48 -0.07 5.93
CA LEU A 10 3.33 -0.18 4.48
C LEU A 10 2.05 -0.90 4.08
N GLY A 11 1.64 -1.93 4.82
CA GLY A 11 0.36 -2.61 4.63
C GLY A 11 -0.82 -1.67 4.86
N THR A 12 -0.80 -0.89 5.96
CA THR A 12 -1.84 0.10 6.24
C THR A 12 -1.94 1.15 5.14
N VAL A 13 -0.80 1.69 4.68
CA VAL A 13 -0.78 2.66 3.56
C VAL A 13 -1.37 2.02 2.30
N LEU A 14 -0.93 0.81 1.92
CA LEU A 14 -1.46 0.10 0.76
C LEU A 14 -2.98 -0.05 0.85
N PHE A 15 -3.49 -0.69 1.91
CA PHE A 15 -4.91 -1.00 2.03
C PHE A 15 -5.79 0.25 2.11
N THR A 16 -5.34 1.28 2.84
CA THR A 16 -6.07 2.55 2.93
C THR A 16 -6.17 3.24 1.57
N GLN A 17 -5.05 3.27 0.82
CA GLN A 17 -5.03 3.91 -0.49
C GLN A 17 -5.85 3.13 -1.52
N VAL A 18 -5.76 1.80 -1.53
CA VAL A 18 -6.58 0.96 -2.42
C VAL A 18 -8.06 1.13 -2.12
N GLN A 19 -8.47 1.09 -0.85
CA GLN A 19 -9.86 1.26 -0.46
C GLN A 19 -10.41 2.63 -0.90
N SER A 20 -9.66 3.71 -0.65
CA SER A 20 -10.04 5.06 -1.05
C SER A 20 -10.14 5.21 -2.57
N ALA A 21 -9.13 4.77 -3.32
CA ALA A 21 -9.09 4.90 -4.77
C ALA A 21 -10.17 4.05 -5.44
N LEU A 22 -10.40 2.83 -4.94
CA LEU A 22 -11.38 1.91 -5.49
C LEU A 22 -12.80 2.43 -5.29
N THR A 23 -13.14 2.85 -4.06
CA THR A 23 -14.45 3.41 -3.74
C THR A 23 -14.75 4.63 -4.62
N ALA A 24 -13.76 5.51 -4.82
CA ALA A 24 -13.92 6.69 -5.67
C ALA A 24 -14.15 6.33 -7.15
N LYS A 25 -13.40 5.35 -7.69
CA LYS A 25 -13.58 4.88 -9.07
C LYS A 25 -14.94 4.19 -9.27
N LEU A 26 -15.36 3.36 -8.32
CA LEU A 26 -16.67 2.70 -8.36
C LEU A 26 -17.81 3.71 -8.31
N ALA A 27 -17.73 4.70 -7.43
CA ALA A 27 -18.70 5.79 -7.36
C ALA A 27 -18.79 6.57 -8.68
N GLY A 28 -17.64 6.81 -9.34
CA GLY A 28 -17.59 7.44 -10.67
C GLY A 28 -18.27 6.63 -11.78
N LEU A 29 -18.36 5.31 -11.63
CA LEU A 29 -19.08 4.39 -12.53
C LEU A 29 -20.55 4.19 -12.12
N GLY A 30 -21.01 4.85 -11.06
CA GLY A 30 -22.36 4.70 -10.53
C GLY A 30 -22.57 3.46 -9.67
N PHE A 31 -21.52 2.66 -9.41
CA PHE A 31 -21.59 1.52 -8.52
C PHE A 31 -21.38 1.97 -7.07
N THR A 32 -22.47 1.97 -6.30
CA THR A 32 -22.51 2.50 -4.93
C THR A 32 -23.34 1.64 -3.98
N GLY A 33 -23.20 1.88 -2.68
CA GLY A 33 -23.94 1.18 -1.62
C GLY A 33 -23.27 -0.13 -1.19
N ALA A 34 -24.00 -0.95 -0.43
CA ALA A 34 -23.44 -2.11 0.27
C ALA A 34 -22.75 -3.14 -0.66
N SER A 35 -23.18 -3.26 -1.92
CA SER A 35 -22.54 -4.15 -2.89
C SER A 35 -21.17 -3.62 -3.35
N ALA A 36 -21.03 -2.30 -3.49
CA ALA A 36 -19.76 -1.65 -3.83
C ALA A 36 -18.77 -1.73 -2.66
N ASP A 37 -19.26 -1.55 -1.43
CA ASP A 37 -18.47 -1.71 -0.21
C ASP A 37 -17.98 -3.16 -0.09
N SER A 38 -18.87 -4.14 -0.23
CA SER A 38 -18.50 -5.56 -0.18
C SER A 38 -17.52 -5.96 -1.29
N PHE A 39 -17.66 -5.41 -2.49
CA PHE A 39 -16.69 -5.62 -3.57
C PHE A 39 -15.32 -5.03 -3.20
N THR A 40 -15.30 -3.79 -2.71
CA THR A 40 -14.08 -3.11 -2.29
C THR A 40 -13.38 -3.86 -1.16
N ASP A 41 -14.12 -4.28 -0.14
CA ASP A 41 -13.60 -5.04 0.99
C ASP A 41 -13.01 -6.38 0.55
N GLN A 42 -13.66 -7.10 -0.38
CA GLN A 42 -13.11 -8.34 -0.94
C GLN A 42 -11.77 -8.09 -1.65
N VAL A 43 -11.64 -6.98 -2.38
CA VAL A 43 -10.37 -6.61 -3.04
C VAL A 43 -9.30 -6.26 -2.03
N VAL A 44 -9.65 -5.48 -1.00
CA VAL A 44 -8.70 -4.99 0.02
C VAL A 44 -8.22 -6.14 0.92
N GLU A 45 -9.14 -6.92 1.48
CA GLU A 45 -8.83 -8.04 2.39
C GLU A 45 -8.02 -9.14 1.68
N SER A 46 -8.25 -9.36 0.39
CA SER A 46 -7.46 -10.29 -0.42
C SER A 46 -6.15 -9.71 -0.95
N ALA A 47 -5.82 -8.45 -0.64
CA ALA A 47 -4.68 -7.72 -1.19
C ALA A 47 -4.63 -7.78 -2.73
N GLY A 48 -5.79 -7.66 -3.39
CA GLY A 48 -5.92 -7.72 -4.86
C GLY A 48 -5.95 -9.14 -5.44
N GLY A 49 -5.77 -10.18 -4.62
CA GLY A 49 -5.75 -11.58 -5.06
C GLY A 49 -7.09 -12.07 -5.66
N VAL A 50 -8.20 -11.41 -5.33
CA VAL A 50 -9.53 -11.74 -5.89
C VAL A 50 -9.77 -11.14 -7.29
N ILE A 51 -9.01 -10.12 -7.70
CA ILE A 51 -9.23 -9.41 -8.97
C ILE A 51 -9.20 -10.37 -10.19
N PRO A 52 -8.25 -11.32 -10.29
CA PRO A 52 -8.25 -12.31 -11.38
C PRO A 52 -9.47 -13.23 -11.37
N VAL A 53 -10.06 -13.50 -10.21
CA VAL A 53 -11.30 -14.29 -10.09
C VAL A 53 -12.47 -13.51 -10.68
N PHE A 54 -12.54 -12.20 -10.41
CA PHE A 54 -13.55 -11.33 -10.99
C PHE A 54 -13.43 -11.18 -12.50
N GLU A 55 -12.20 -11.14 -13.03
CA GLU A 55 -11.94 -11.10 -14.48
C GLU A 55 -12.48 -12.34 -15.21
N ASN A 56 -12.46 -13.50 -14.57
CA ASN A 56 -12.99 -14.75 -15.11
C ASN A 56 -14.51 -14.91 -14.90
N THR A 57 -15.17 -13.96 -14.22
CA THR A 57 -16.59 -14.03 -13.87
C THR A 57 -17.41 -13.14 -14.80
N THR A 58 -18.20 -13.74 -15.69
CA THR A 58 -19.06 -13.02 -16.67
C THR A 58 -20.08 -12.08 -16.04
N GLN A 59 -20.37 -12.25 -14.76
CA GLN A 59 -21.37 -11.48 -14.01
C GLN A 59 -20.84 -10.12 -13.51
N ILE A 60 -19.52 -9.90 -13.57
CA ILE A 60 -18.89 -8.64 -13.15
C ILE A 60 -18.50 -7.83 -14.39
N PRO A 61 -19.02 -6.59 -14.55
CA PRO A 61 -18.61 -5.69 -15.61
C PRO A 61 -17.10 -5.48 -15.65
N ALA A 62 -16.52 -5.52 -16.86
CA ALA A 62 -15.08 -5.36 -17.08
C ALA A 62 -14.55 -4.01 -16.55
N GLU A 63 -15.39 -2.97 -16.55
CA GLU A 63 -15.07 -1.65 -16.00
C GLU A 63 -14.80 -1.67 -14.49
N TYR A 64 -15.50 -2.51 -13.72
CA TYR A 64 -15.28 -2.64 -12.28
C TYR A 64 -13.99 -3.39 -11.98
N VAL A 65 -13.70 -4.42 -12.79
CA VAL A 65 -12.42 -5.15 -12.72
C VAL A 65 -11.26 -4.22 -13.07
N GLN A 66 -11.40 -3.37 -14.09
CA GLN A 66 -10.38 -2.39 -14.45
C GLN A 66 -10.20 -1.35 -13.34
N ALA A 67 -11.29 -0.84 -12.75
CA ALA A 67 -11.23 0.07 -11.61
C ALA A 67 -10.47 -0.55 -10.42
N ALA A 68 -10.69 -1.84 -10.15
CA ALA A 68 -9.95 -2.59 -9.13
C ALA A 68 -8.46 -2.71 -9.45
N LYS A 69 -8.09 -3.04 -10.69
CA LYS A 69 -6.69 -3.10 -11.14
C LYS A 69 -5.99 -1.75 -11.00
N ASP A 70 -6.64 -0.68 -11.45
CA ASP A 70 -6.09 0.67 -11.38
C ASP A 70 -5.91 1.14 -9.93
N ALA A 71 -6.93 0.95 -9.08
CA ALA A 71 -6.87 1.33 -7.67
C ALA A 71 -5.78 0.55 -6.92
N PHE A 72 -5.64 -0.74 -7.21
CA PHE A 72 -4.58 -1.56 -6.62
C PHE A 72 -3.19 -1.09 -7.05
N THR A 73 -3.02 -0.77 -8.33
CA THR A 73 -1.76 -0.24 -8.88
C THR A 73 -1.39 1.10 -8.24
N GLU A 74 -2.36 1.99 -8.09
CA GLU A 74 -2.18 3.28 -7.44
C GLU A 74 -1.80 3.12 -5.96
N GLY A 75 -2.48 2.24 -5.23
CA GLY A 75 -2.14 1.94 -3.84
C GLY A 75 -0.73 1.35 -3.70
N ALA A 76 -0.34 0.45 -4.59
CA ALA A 76 1.01 -0.12 -4.62
C ALA A 76 2.09 0.94 -4.91
N GLN A 77 1.80 1.89 -5.82
CA GLN A 77 2.68 3.02 -6.09
C GLN A 77 2.87 3.89 -4.83
N TRP A 78 1.80 4.22 -4.11
CA TRP A 78 1.88 4.97 -2.86
C TRP A 78 2.68 4.24 -1.79
N ALA A 79 2.46 2.92 -1.64
CA ALA A 79 3.23 2.10 -0.72
C ALA A 79 4.73 2.09 -1.07
N ALA A 80 5.07 2.00 -2.36
CA ALA A 80 6.45 2.06 -2.83
C ALA A 80 7.10 3.43 -2.55
N VAL A 81 6.37 4.52 -2.75
CA VAL A 81 6.83 5.88 -2.40
C VAL A 81 7.08 6.01 -0.90
N SER A 82 6.17 5.51 -0.06
CA SER A 82 6.37 5.49 1.39
C SER A 82 7.59 4.65 1.78
N ALA A 83 7.76 3.46 1.18
CA ALA A 83 8.92 2.62 1.43
C ALA A 83 10.24 3.33 1.07
N ALA A 84 10.28 3.99 -0.10
CA ALA A 84 11.44 4.78 -0.53
C ALA A 84 11.75 5.92 0.46
N LEU A 85 10.73 6.60 0.98
CA LEU A 85 10.88 7.64 2.00
C LEU A 85 11.52 7.08 3.28
N PHE A 86 11.02 5.96 3.80
CA PHE A 86 11.58 5.32 5.00
C PHE A 86 13.03 4.88 4.78
N LEU A 87 13.35 4.32 3.61
CA LEU A 87 14.72 3.95 3.26
C LEU A 87 15.64 5.18 3.19
N ALA A 88 15.18 6.28 2.59
CA ALA A 88 15.96 7.52 2.52
C ALA A 88 16.25 8.09 3.92
N ILE A 89 15.26 8.08 4.82
CA ILE A 89 15.44 8.52 6.21
C ILE A 89 16.43 7.61 6.95
N GLY A 90 16.28 6.29 6.81
CA GLY A 90 17.20 5.31 7.41
C GLY A 90 18.63 5.49 6.91
N PHE A 91 18.80 5.74 5.61
CA PHE A 91 20.10 5.99 4.99
C PHE A 91 20.76 7.27 5.50
N VAL A 92 20.00 8.38 5.65
CA VAL A 92 20.51 9.63 6.24
C VAL A 92 20.91 9.43 7.72
N ALA A 93 20.15 8.63 8.47
CA ALA A 93 20.48 8.31 9.86
C ALA A 93 21.82 7.57 9.99
N THR A 94 22.15 6.69 9.04
CA THR A 94 23.44 5.99 8.99
C THR A 94 24.63 6.98 8.93
N PHE A 95 24.55 8.01 8.09
CA PHE A 95 25.61 9.03 8.01
C PHE A 95 25.77 9.82 9.32
N ARG A 96 24.68 10.13 10.03
CA ARG A 96 24.73 10.82 11.33
C ARG A 96 25.39 9.95 12.41
N LEU A 97 25.21 8.63 12.35
CA LEU A 97 25.78 7.69 13.31
C LEU A 97 27.29 7.50 13.12
N SER A 98 27.75 7.47 11.86
CA SER A 98 29.17 7.31 11.54
C SER A 98 30.07 8.47 12.01
N LYS A 99 29.49 9.63 12.36
CA LYS A 99 30.23 10.81 12.83
C LYS A 99 30.63 10.75 14.32
N HIS A 100 30.13 9.78 15.11
CA HIS A 100 30.32 9.73 16.57
C HIS A 100 31.32 8.67 17.09
N GLN A 101 32.16 8.07 16.24
CA GLN A 101 33.10 6.99 16.62
C GLN A 101 34.57 7.41 16.79
N HIS A 102 34.86 8.64 17.19
CA HIS A 102 36.23 9.03 17.60
C HIS A 102 36.21 9.72 18.95
N GLY A 103 36.39 8.94 20.02
CA GLY A 103 36.43 9.45 21.39
C GLY A 103 36.58 8.37 22.47
N GLU A 104 37.32 7.28 22.21
CA GLU A 104 37.84 6.45 23.30
C GLU A 104 39.34 6.76 23.41
N GLU A 105 39.63 7.83 24.15
CA GLU A 105 40.98 8.16 24.57
C GLU A 105 41.41 7.10 25.60
N VAL A 106 42.34 6.24 25.18
CA VAL A 106 43.01 5.27 26.04
C VAL A 106 43.83 6.05 27.08
N SER A 107 43.29 6.28 28.27
CA SER A 107 44.08 6.75 29.41
C SER A 107 44.78 5.57 30.07
N LYS A 108 46.10 5.60 29.99
CA LYS A 108 47.06 4.76 30.74
C LYS A 108 46.98 4.97 32.24
#